data_AF-A0A1Z5L065-F1
#
_entry.id   AF-A0A1Z5L065-F1
#
_cell.length_a   1.000
_cell.length_b   1.000
_cell.length_c   1.000
_cell.angle_alpha   90.00
_cell.angle_beta   90.00
_cell.angle_gamma   90.00
#
_symmetry.space_group_name_H-M   'P 1'
#
loop_
_entity.id
_entity.type
_entity.pdbx_description
1 polymer ?
#
loop_
_entity_poly.entity_id
_entity_poly.type
_entity_poly.pdbx_seq_one_letter_code
_entity_poly.pdbx_strand_id
1 'polypeptide(L)'
;MMDESTTPTNSSKLPFRGFLLLELLHWFKNSFFSWVNTLPCSQCSSETKMIGEGTPTPEERFYLASRVELHECPSCHTQERFPRYDDPGKLLETRRGRCGEWANCFALCCRALSFDTRLVLDCYTGLKIASLAG
;
A
#
# COMPACT_ATOMS: atom_id res chain seq x y z
N MET A 1 -40.96 22.90 30.98
CA MET A 1 -39.61 23.49 30.88
C MET A 1 -38.75 22.77 31.89
N MET A 2 -38.07 21.71 31.44
CA MET A 2 -37.06 21.00 32.24
C MET A 2 -35.74 21.29 31.57
N ASP A 3 -34.86 21.91 32.34
CA ASP A 3 -33.46 22.16 32.06
C ASP A 3 -32.72 20.81 32.18
N GLU A 4 -32.14 20.32 31.08
CA GLU A 4 -31.27 19.14 31.11
C GLU A 4 -29.83 19.58 30.90
N SER A 5 -29.25 19.95 32.03
CA SER A 5 -27.85 19.93 32.40
C SER A 5 -26.88 19.26 31.41
N THR A 6 -25.97 20.08 30.90
CA THR A 6 -24.65 19.76 30.38
C THR A 6 -23.94 18.69 31.22
N THR A 7 -23.66 17.51 30.64
CA THR A 7 -22.67 16.58 31.17
C THR A 7 -21.40 16.61 30.29
N PRO A 8 -20.22 16.93 30.84
CA PRO A 8 -18.98 16.92 30.08
C PRO A 8 -18.43 15.49 30.05
N THR A 9 -18.71 14.72 28.99
CA THR A 9 -18.08 13.41 28.81
C THR A 9 -16.67 13.56 28.26
N ASN A 10 -15.74 13.85 29.17
CA ASN A 10 -14.31 13.64 28.98
C ASN A 10 -13.99 12.13 29.13
N SER A 11 -13.85 11.45 28.00
CA SER A 11 -13.14 10.19 27.81
C SER A 11 -13.22 9.87 26.31
N SER A 12 -12.21 10.29 25.56
CA SER A 12 -12.03 10.07 24.12
C SER A 12 -11.88 8.57 23.77
N LYS A 13 -12.94 7.80 23.93
CA LYS A 13 -12.99 6.40 23.46
C LYS A 13 -13.36 6.43 21.98
N LEU A 14 -12.41 6.03 21.14
CA LEU A 14 -12.69 5.75 19.74
C LEU A 14 -13.81 4.68 19.68
N PRO A 15 -14.84 4.82 18.84
CA PRO A 15 -15.82 3.76 18.65
C PRO A 15 -15.10 2.49 18.15
N PHE A 16 -15.70 1.30 18.34
CA PHE A 16 -15.13 0.01 17.91
C PHE A 16 -14.57 0.05 16.48
N ARG A 17 -15.30 0.69 15.55
CA ARG A 17 -14.86 0.86 14.15
C ARG A 17 -13.51 1.60 14.02
N GLY A 18 -13.26 2.57 14.89
CA GLY A 18 -11.99 3.28 14.96
C GLY A 18 -10.86 2.36 15.44
N PHE A 19 -11.09 1.57 16.50
CA PHE A 19 -10.09 0.59 16.95
C PHE A 19 -9.80 -0.46 15.87
N LEU A 20 -10.84 -0.99 15.22
CA LEU A 20 -10.66 -1.94 14.11
C LEU A 20 -9.83 -1.35 12.97
N LEU A 21 -10.03 -0.08 12.63
CA LEU A 21 -9.23 0.60 11.61
C LEU A 21 -7.77 0.77 12.03
N LEU A 22 -7.52 1.15 13.29
CA LEU A 22 -6.17 1.29 13.82
C LEU A 22 -5.43 -0.05 13.84
N GLU A 23 -6.10 -1.12 14.26
CA GLU A 23 -5.55 -2.48 14.23
C GLU A 23 -5.31 -2.95 12.79
N LEU A 24 -6.23 -2.68 11.86
CA LEU A 24 -6.03 -2.97 10.44
C LEU A 24 -4.79 -2.26 9.89
N LEU A 25 -4.64 -0.97 10.18
CA LEU A 25 -3.49 -0.18 9.76
C LEU A 25 -2.19 -0.73 10.35
N HIS A 26 -2.21 -1.09 11.64
CA HIS A 26 -1.07 -1.67 12.33
C HIS A 26 -0.66 -3.00 11.70
N TRP A 27 -1.60 -3.92 11.53
CA TRP A 27 -1.39 -5.21 10.87
C TRP A 27 -0.88 -5.02 9.44
N PHE A 28 -1.49 -4.10 8.68
CA PHE A 28 -1.14 -3.89 7.29
C PHE A 28 0.31 -3.41 7.14
N LYS A 29 0.73 -2.46 7.98
CA LYS A 29 2.08 -1.87 7.95
C LYS A 29 3.15 -2.80 8.49
N ASN A 30 2.87 -3.55 9.55
CA ASN A 30 3.91 -4.28 10.29
C ASN A 30 3.95 -5.78 9.97
N SER A 31 2.93 -6.33 9.32
CA SER A 31 2.84 -7.78 9.10
C SER A 31 2.44 -8.16 7.68
N PHE A 32 1.55 -7.40 7.04
CA PHE A 32 1.03 -7.77 5.73
C PHE A 32 1.87 -7.24 4.57
N PHE A 33 2.17 -5.93 4.53
CA PHE A 33 2.72 -5.25 3.37
C PHE A 33 4.14 -4.72 3.63
N SER A 34 5.06 -4.99 2.71
CA SER A 34 6.47 -4.59 2.82
C SER A 34 6.81 -3.41 1.93
N TRP A 35 7.51 -2.42 2.48
CA TRP A 35 8.04 -1.30 1.69
C TRP A 35 9.23 -1.74 0.84
N VAL A 36 9.27 -1.30 -0.43
CA VAL A 36 10.36 -1.62 -1.36
C VAL A 36 11.01 -0.36 -1.91
N ASN A 37 12.27 -0.12 -1.52
CA ASN A 37 13.13 0.85 -2.20
C ASN A 37 13.82 0.18 -3.39
N THR A 38 14.58 -0.88 -3.11
CA THR A 38 15.23 -1.76 -4.07
C THR A 38 14.86 -3.21 -3.75
N LEU A 39 14.88 -4.07 -4.77
CA LEU A 39 14.59 -5.49 -4.56
C LEU A 39 15.81 -6.21 -3.97
N PRO A 40 15.66 -7.11 -2.98
CA PRO A 40 16.75 -8.00 -2.63
C PRO A 40 17.01 -8.96 -3.79
N CYS A 41 18.28 -9.30 -4.01
CA CYS A 41 18.64 -10.28 -5.03
C CYS A 41 18.09 -11.67 -4.65
N SER A 42 17.44 -12.34 -5.60
CA SER A 42 16.89 -13.69 -5.43
C SER A 42 17.95 -14.75 -5.18
N GLN A 43 19.20 -14.52 -5.63
CA GLN A 43 20.30 -15.50 -5.55
C GLN A 43 21.14 -15.35 -4.28
N CYS A 44 21.55 -14.12 -3.95
CA CYS A 44 22.48 -13.87 -2.83
C CYS A 44 21.90 -12.98 -1.73
N SER A 45 20.65 -12.52 -1.87
CA SER A 45 19.97 -11.62 -0.92
C SER A 45 20.64 -10.25 -0.69
N SER A 46 21.71 -9.92 -1.42
CA SER A 46 22.32 -8.59 -1.41
C SER A 46 21.37 -7.54 -1.98
N GLU A 47 21.59 -6.29 -1.60
CA GLU A 47 20.90 -5.14 -2.18
C GLU A 47 21.21 -5.01 -3.68
N THR A 48 20.18 -4.70 -4.45
CA THR A 48 20.29 -4.41 -5.88
C THR A 48 20.25 -2.90 -6.14
N LYS A 49 20.65 -2.50 -7.35
CA LYS A 49 20.55 -1.11 -7.81
C LYS A 49 19.66 -1.05 -9.04
N MET A 50 18.82 -0.02 -9.11
CA MET A 50 18.03 0.24 -10.31
C MET A 50 18.97 0.58 -11.47
N ILE A 51 18.81 -0.14 -12.59
CA ILE A 51 19.59 0.06 -13.81
C ILE A 51 18.77 0.70 -14.94
N GLY A 52 17.43 0.71 -14.82
CA GLY A 52 16.56 1.35 -15.79
C GLY A 52 15.13 0.85 -15.74
N GLU A 53 14.38 1.12 -16.80
CA GLU A 53 13.02 0.65 -16.98
C GLU A 53 12.95 -0.47 -18.02
N GLY A 54 12.11 -1.46 -17.76
CA GLY A 54 11.83 -2.57 -18.65
C GLY A 54 10.43 -2.48 -19.26
N THR A 55 10.24 -3.09 -20.42
CA THR A 55 8.91 -3.22 -21.02
C THR A 55 8.07 -4.20 -20.21
N PRO A 56 6.81 -3.83 -19.84
CA PRO A 56 5.87 -4.76 -19.23
C PRO A 56 5.55 -5.96 -20.13
N THR A 57 5.66 -7.17 -19.58
CA THR A 57 5.20 -8.41 -20.22
C THR A 57 3.67 -8.40 -20.38
N PRO A 58 3.08 -9.27 -21.22
CA PRO A 58 1.63 -9.38 -21.34
C PRO A 58 0.93 -9.69 -20.00
N GLU A 59 1.55 -10.54 -19.17
CA GLU A 59 1.04 -10.86 -17.83
C GLU A 59 1.16 -9.66 -16.88
N GLU A 60 2.28 -8.94 -16.90
CA GLU A 60 2.46 -7.74 -16.07
C GLU A 60 1.41 -6.67 -16.42
N ARG A 61 1.12 -6.49 -17.71
CA ARG A 61 0.06 -5.58 -18.20
C ARG A 61 -1.34 -6.04 -17.83
N PHE A 62 -1.60 -7.34 -17.80
CA PHE A 62 -2.88 -7.89 -17.37
C PHE A 62 -3.22 -7.43 -15.95
N TYR A 63 -2.23 -7.40 -15.05
CA TYR A 63 -2.35 -6.85 -13.69
C TYR A 63 -2.07 -5.34 -13.60
N LEU A 64 -2.31 -4.62 -14.70
CA LEU A 64 -2.25 -3.16 -14.79
C LEU A 64 -0.88 -2.55 -14.45
N ALA A 65 0.22 -3.30 -14.62
CA ALA A 65 1.55 -2.71 -14.51
C ALA A 65 1.84 -1.82 -15.73
N SER A 66 1.94 -0.51 -15.50
CA SER A 66 2.27 0.47 -16.54
C SER A 66 3.78 0.60 -16.80
N ARG A 67 4.60 0.27 -15.79
CA ARG A 67 6.06 0.32 -15.85
C ARG A 67 6.69 -0.80 -15.04
N VAL A 68 7.90 -1.18 -15.42
CA VAL A 68 8.71 -2.18 -14.71
C VAL A 68 10.07 -1.56 -14.42
N GLU A 69 10.46 -1.57 -13.16
CA GLU A 69 11.82 -1.17 -12.78
C GLU A 69 12.73 -2.39 -12.89
N LEU A 70 13.89 -2.23 -13.54
CA LEU A 70 14.93 -3.25 -13.60
C LEU A 70 16.00 -2.94 -12.57
N HIS A 71 16.31 -3.93 -11.75
CA HIS A 71 17.33 -3.83 -10.71
C HIS A 71 18.40 -4.89 -10.96
N GLU A 72 19.67 -4.56 -10.74
CA GLU A 72 20.79 -5.49 -10.89
C GLU A 72 21.58 -5.62 -9.59
N CYS A 73 21.95 -6.85 -9.24
CA CYS A 73 22.81 -7.13 -8.11
C CYS A 73 24.29 -6.82 -8.46
N PRO A 74 24.98 -5.93 -7.74
CA PRO A 74 26.39 -5.66 -8.01
C PRO A 74 27.34 -6.84 -7.73
N SER A 75 26.92 -7.82 -6.93
CA SER A 75 27.76 -8.95 -6.51
C SER A 75 27.70 -10.13 -7.48
N CYS A 76 26.52 -10.43 -8.03
CA CYS A 76 26.30 -11.61 -8.87
C CYS A 76 25.66 -11.30 -10.24
N HIS A 77 25.43 -10.02 -10.54
CA HIS A 77 24.82 -9.53 -11.78
C HIS A 77 23.44 -10.12 -12.12
N THR A 78 22.76 -10.73 -11.14
CA THR A 78 21.37 -11.17 -11.31
C THR A 78 20.47 -9.95 -11.47
N GLN A 79 19.59 -10.01 -12.48
CA GLN A 79 18.62 -8.97 -12.75
C GLN A 79 17.26 -9.33 -12.15
N GLU A 80 16.72 -8.40 -11.37
CA GLU A 80 15.41 -8.49 -10.74
C GLU A 80 14.44 -7.53 -11.42
N ARG A 81 13.21 -7.99 -11.64
CA ARG A 81 12.13 -7.17 -12.20
C ARG A 81 11.20 -6.73 -11.07
N PHE A 82 10.88 -5.45 -11.05
CA PHE A 82 9.88 -4.88 -10.15
C PHE A 82 8.75 -4.21 -10.94
N PRO A 83 7.73 -4.98 -11.37
CA PRO A 83 6.54 -4.42 -12.01
C PRO A 83 5.75 -3.57 -11.02
N ARG A 84 5.39 -2.36 -11.44
CA ARG A 84 4.60 -1.42 -10.64
C ARG A 84 3.12 -1.68 -10.88
N TYR A 85 2.59 -2.70 -10.23
CA TYR A 85 1.19 -3.14 -10.39
C TYR A 85 0.20 -2.11 -9.86
N ASP A 86 -0.89 -1.90 -10.61
CA ASP A 86 -2.04 -1.09 -10.14
C ASP A 86 -3.30 -1.92 -9.88
N ASP A 87 -3.26 -3.23 -10.15
CA ASP A 87 -4.30 -4.16 -9.76
C ASP A 87 -4.20 -4.50 -8.25
N PRO A 88 -5.20 -4.14 -7.42
CA PRO A 88 -5.13 -4.36 -5.98
C PRO A 88 -5.26 -5.84 -5.60
N GLY A 89 -5.88 -6.68 -6.44
CA GLY A 89 -5.88 -8.13 -6.26
C GLY A 89 -4.48 -8.72 -6.37
N LYS A 90 -3.70 -8.28 -7.37
CA LYS A 90 -2.30 -8.68 -7.51
C LYS A 90 -1.45 -8.21 -6.33
N LEU A 91 -1.74 -7.02 -5.79
CA LEU A 91 -1.04 -6.49 -4.63
C LEU A 91 -1.28 -7.29 -3.34
N LEU A 92 -2.40 -8.02 -3.22
CA LEU A 92 -2.61 -8.97 -2.11
C LEU A 92 -1.69 -10.19 -2.18
N GLU A 93 -1.26 -10.56 -3.39
CA GLU A 93 -0.29 -11.64 -3.62
C GLU A 93 1.14 -11.16 -3.41
N THR A 94 1.52 -10.04 -4.03
CA THR A 94 2.90 -9.54 -4.00
C THR A 94 3.27 -8.92 -2.66
N ARG A 95 2.29 -8.35 -1.95
CA ARG A 95 2.40 -7.80 -0.58
C ARG A 95 3.54 -6.82 -0.40
N ARG A 96 3.92 -6.10 -1.46
CA ARG A 96 5.07 -5.21 -1.44
C ARG A 96 4.94 -4.08 -2.44
N GLY A 97 5.53 -2.94 -2.13
CA GLY A 97 5.50 -1.79 -3.02
C GLY A 97 5.96 -0.49 -2.37
N ARG A 98 5.66 0.61 -3.05
CA ARG A 98 5.83 1.97 -2.49
C ARG A 98 4.47 2.53 -2.14
N CYS A 99 4.41 3.82 -1.87
CA CYS A 99 3.19 4.51 -1.42
C CYS A 99 1.97 4.29 -2.32
N GLY A 100 2.13 4.26 -3.65
CA GLY A 100 1.03 4.05 -4.60
C GLY A 100 0.39 2.67 -4.46
N GLU A 101 1.20 1.62 -4.46
CA GLU A 101 0.77 0.24 -4.27
C GLU A 101 0.21 0.03 -2.86
N TRP A 102 0.90 0.57 -1.85
CA TRP A 102 0.49 0.50 -0.45
C TRP A 102 -0.92 1.07 -0.26
N ALA A 103 -1.17 2.29 -0.76
CA ALA A 103 -2.45 2.96 -0.62
C ALA A 103 -3.57 2.24 -1.40
N ASN A 104 -3.26 1.76 -2.60
CA ASN A 104 -4.22 1.03 -3.43
C ASN A 104 -4.67 -0.28 -2.74
N CYS A 105 -3.71 -1.09 -2.28
CA CYS A 105 -4.00 -2.33 -1.59
C CYS A 105 -4.68 -2.10 -0.23
N PHE A 106 -4.25 -1.10 0.54
CA PHE A 106 -4.89 -0.77 1.82
C PHE A 106 -6.33 -0.28 1.64
N ALA A 107 -6.59 0.53 0.61
CA ALA A 107 -7.94 0.97 0.28
C ALA A 107 -8.87 -0.22 -0.01
N LEU A 108 -8.39 -1.24 -0.74
CA LEU A 108 -9.14 -2.48 -0.95
C LEU A 108 -9.48 -3.17 0.38
N CYS A 109 -8.52 -3.31 1.30
CA CYS A 109 -8.76 -3.89 2.63
C CYS A 109 -9.82 -3.13 3.42
N CYS A 110 -9.76 -1.79 3.43
CA CYS A 110 -10.76 -0.94 4.09
C CYS A 110 -12.15 -1.13 3.46
N ARG A 111 -12.25 -1.18 2.13
CA ARG A 111 -13.50 -1.44 1.42
C ARG A 111 -14.07 -2.82 1.72
N ALA A 112 -13.23 -3.86 1.81
CA ALA A 112 -13.65 -5.22 2.16
C ALA A 112 -14.27 -5.29 3.56
N LEU A 113 -13.78 -4.49 4.51
CA LEU A 113 -14.35 -4.33 5.85
C LEU A 113 -15.48 -3.30 5.93
N SER A 114 -16.03 -2.90 4.76
CA SER A 114 -17.16 -1.96 4.66
C SER A 114 -16.90 -0.60 5.31
N PHE A 115 -15.65 -0.10 5.27
CA PHE A 115 -15.36 1.30 5.54
C PHE A 115 -15.65 2.17 4.31
N ASP A 116 -16.22 3.35 4.53
CA ASP A 116 -16.35 4.34 3.44
C ASP A 116 -14.96 4.89 3.12
N THR A 117 -14.36 4.42 2.02
CA THR A 117 -12.95 4.63 1.69
C THR A 117 -12.84 5.31 0.34
N ARG A 118 -12.01 6.34 0.27
CA ARG A 118 -11.70 7.14 -0.91
C ARG A 118 -10.22 6.98 -1.24
N LEU A 119 -9.91 6.78 -2.51
CA LEU A 119 -8.55 6.84 -3.02
C LEU A 119 -8.30 8.27 -3.53
N VAL A 120 -7.53 9.04 -2.77
CA VAL A 120 -7.19 10.42 -3.08
C VAL A 120 -5.90 10.43 -3.88
N LEU A 121 -5.90 11.06 -5.04
CA LEU A 121 -4.71 11.24 -5.87
C LEU A 121 -4.21 12.68 -5.72
N ASP A 122 -3.01 12.85 -5.20
CA ASP A 122 -2.29 14.11 -5.29
C ASP A 122 -1.69 14.22 -6.71
N CYS A 123 -2.24 15.12 -7.52
CA CYS A 123 -1.82 15.32 -8.89
C CYS A 123 -0.42 15.94 -9.03
N TYR A 124 0.12 16.56 -7.97
CA TYR A 124 1.46 17.15 -8.00
C TYR A 124 2.56 16.12 -7.74
N THR A 125 2.31 15.18 -6.83
CA THR A 125 3.30 14.16 -6.45
C THR A 125 3.02 12.79 -7.07
N GLY A 126 1.82 12.58 -7.64
CA GLY A 126 1.33 11.28 -8.07
C GLY A 126 1.04 10.32 -6.91
N LEU A 127 1.00 10.83 -5.68
CA LEU A 127 0.78 10.04 -4.47
C LEU A 127 -0.69 9.63 -4.35
N LYS A 128 -0.94 8.33 -4.18
CA LYS A 128 -2.25 7.80 -3.79
C LYS A 128 -2.32 7.75 -2.26
N ILE A 129 -3.41 8.24 -1.68
CA ILE A 129 -3.70 8.20 -0.25
C ILE A 129 -5.07 7.53 -0.06
N ALA A 130 -5.14 6.53 0.80
CA ALA A 130 -6.41 5.99 1.26
C ALA A 130 -6.95 6.88 2.39
N SER A 131 -8.12 7.48 2.19
CA SER A 131 -8.81 8.30 3.18
C SER A 131 -10.18 7.70 3.48
N LEU A 132 -10.71 7.90 4.68
CA LEU A 132 -12.08 7.50 5.03
C LEU A 132 -13.01 8.71 5.00
N ALA A 133 -14.24 8.52 4.53
CA ALA A 133 -15.28 9.52 4.74
C ALA A 133 -15.71 9.49 6.21
N GLY A 134 -15.84 10.67 6.82
CA GLY A 134 -16.30 10.85 8.21
C GLY A 134 -17.79 10.60 8.38
#